data_AF-A0A1B7W6C6-F1
#
_entry.id   AF-A0A1B7W6C6-F1
#
_cell.length_a   1.000
_cell.length_b   1.000
_cell.length_c   1.000
_cell.angle_alpha   90.00
_cell.angle_beta   90.00
_cell.angle_gamma   90.00
#
_symmetry.space_group_name_H-M   'P 1'
#
loop_
_entity.id
_entity.type
_entity.pdbx_description
1 polymer ?
#
loop_
_entity_poly.entity_id
_entity_poly.type
_entity_poly.pdbx_seq_one_letter_code
_entity_poly.pdbx_strand_id
1 'polypeptide(L)'
;MGSRLRIFLTKEQDRELFDLRTAKVPQKVKDRAEVIRLNADGWYVEKIAAHFDWGEQTVRLVLNKWEKEGIEGLHELPGRGRKPKLMEADIEYLEKCLKEEARTYNSKQLAEKLDKE
;
A
#
# COMPACT_ATOMS: atom_id res chain seq x y z
N MET A 1 18.91 -12.16 -24.74
CA MET A 1 17.56 -12.41 -24.19
C MET A 1 17.72 -12.68 -22.70
N GLY A 2 17.11 -11.85 -21.85
CA GLY A 2 17.22 -11.99 -20.39
C GLY A 2 16.57 -13.27 -19.87
N SER A 3 16.94 -13.67 -18.65
CA SER A 3 16.39 -14.83 -17.96
C SER A 3 14.86 -14.76 -17.90
N ARG A 4 14.22 -15.92 -18.11
CA ARG A 4 12.77 -16.08 -18.06
C ARG A 4 12.35 -16.11 -16.60
N LEU A 5 11.59 -15.09 -16.17
CA LEU A 5 10.96 -15.10 -14.86
C LEU A 5 9.62 -15.81 -14.98
N ARG A 6 9.49 -16.94 -14.28
CA ARG A 6 8.28 -17.76 -14.27
C ARG A 6 7.94 -18.15 -12.84
N ILE A 7 6.75 -17.76 -12.41
CA ILE A 7 6.18 -18.14 -11.13
C ILE A 7 5.56 -19.53 -11.25
N PHE A 8 5.72 -20.34 -10.22
CA PHE A 8 5.00 -21.59 -10.04
C PHE A 8 4.13 -21.45 -8.80
N LEU A 9 2.81 -21.57 -8.99
CA LEU A 9 1.84 -21.48 -7.90
C LEU A 9 1.45 -22.88 -7.44
N THR A 10 1.27 -23.04 -6.13
CA THR A 10 0.52 -24.19 -5.61
C THR A 10 -0.97 -24.00 -5.89
N LYS A 11 -1.75 -25.09 -5.79
CA LYS A 11 -3.21 -25.01 -5.94
C LYS A 11 -3.85 -24.08 -4.91
N GLU A 12 -3.29 -24.02 -3.71
CA GLU A 12 -3.77 -23.15 -2.63
C GLU A 12 -3.47 -21.68 -2.96
N GLN A 13 -2.25 -21.37 -3.40
CA GLN A 13 -1.86 -20.01 -3.80
C GLN A 13 -2.67 -19.50 -4.99
N ASP A 14 -2.89 -20.32 -6.02
CA ASP A 14 -3.72 -19.92 -7.17
C ASP A 14 -5.17 -19.63 -6.73
N ARG A 15 -5.71 -20.43 -5.80
CA ARG A 15 -7.04 -20.20 -5.24
C ARG A 15 -7.11 -18.89 -4.44
N GLU A 16 -6.14 -18.63 -3.57
CA GLU A 16 -6.08 -17.37 -2.81
C GLU A 16 -6.00 -16.15 -3.74
N LEU A 17 -5.16 -16.21 -4.77
CA LEU A 17 -5.05 -15.14 -5.77
C LEU A 17 -6.35 -14.98 -6.58
N PHE A 18 -7.05 -16.07 -6.89
CA PHE A 18 -8.34 -16.03 -7.57
C PHE A 18 -9.42 -15.35 -6.71
N ASP A 19 -9.47 -15.65 -5.42
CA ASP A 19 -10.46 -15.12 -4.49
C ASP A 19 -10.36 -13.58 -4.32
N LEU A 20 -9.15 -13.02 -4.53
CA LEU A 20 -8.91 -11.56 -4.52
C LEU A 20 -9.73 -10.80 -5.57
N ARG A 21 -10.14 -11.44 -6.66
CA ARG A 21 -11.00 -10.84 -7.69
C ARG A 21 -12.32 -10.32 -7.09
N THR A 22 -12.90 -11.11 -6.18
CA THR A 22 -14.17 -10.77 -5.50
C THR A 22 -13.98 -10.07 -4.15
N ALA A 23 -12.78 -10.11 -3.58
CA ALA A 23 -12.51 -9.50 -2.28
C ALA A 23 -12.66 -7.96 -2.30
N LYS A 24 -12.96 -7.38 -1.14
CA LYS A 24 -13.04 -5.92 -0.91
C LYS A 24 -11.63 -5.34 -0.69
N VAL A 25 -10.76 -5.48 -1.69
CA VAL A 25 -9.39 -4.96 -1.71
C VAL A 25 -9.23 -3.92 -2.83
N PRO A 26 -8.22 -3.03 -2.77
CA PRO A 26 -7.95 -2.06 -3.83
C PRO A 26 -7.77 -2.73 -5.20
N GLN A 27 -8.21 -2.09 -6.27
CA GLN A 27 -8.13 -2.64 -7.64
C GLN A 27 -6.71 -3.06 -8.01
N LYS A 28 -5.71 -2.26 -7.63
CA LYS A 28 -4.28 -2.58 -7.86
C LYS A 28 -3.86 -3.95 -7.31
N VAL A 29 -4.41 -4.36 -6.16
CA VAL A 29 -4.11 -5.67 -5.55
C VAL A 29 -4.67 -6.78 -6.43
N LYS A 30 -5.87 -6.59 -6.98
CA LYS A 30 -6.52 -7.52 -7.90
C LYS A 30 -5.74 -7.64 -9.22
N ASP A 31 -5.32 -6.52 -9.79
CA ASP A 31 -4.56 -6.51 -11.04
C ASP A 31 -3.20 -7.20 -10.86
N ARG A 32 -2.51 -6.96 -9.74
CA ARG A 32 -1.25 -7.64 -9.40
C ARG A 32 -1.43 -9.14 -9.19
N ALA A 33 -2.53 -9.56 -8.57
CA ALA A 33 -2.86 -10.97 -8.42
C ALA A 33 -3.05 -11.65 -9.78
N GLU A 34 -3.78 -11.01 -10.69
CA GLU A 34 -4.02 -11.55 -12.03
C GLU A 34 -2.73 -11.60 -12.88
N VAL A 35 -1.84 -10.61 -12.76
CA VAL A 35 -0.50 -10.63 -13.37
C VAL A 35 0.28 -11.88 -12.97
N ILE A 36 0.24 -12.26 -11.69
CA ILE A 36 0.97 -13.42 -11.16
C ILE A 36 0.37 -14.72 -11.72
N ARG A 37 -0.96 -14.83 -11.72
CA ARG A 37 -1.67 -16.01 -12.24
C ARG A 37 -1.40 -16.20 -13.74
N LEU A 38 -1.47 -15.14 -14.53
CA LEU A 38 -1.16 -15.19 -15.96
C LEU A 38 0.29 -15.59 -16.24
N ASN A 39 1.25 -15.14 -15.42
CA ASN A 39 2.63 -15.58 -15.54
C ASN A 39 2.80 -17.07 -15.19
N ALA A 40 2.08 -17.57 -14.17
CA ALA A 40 2.06 -18.98 -13.82
C ALA A 40 1.46 -19.86 -14.93
N ASP A 41 0.42 -19.35 -15.60
CA ASP A 41 -0.20 -19.93 -16.81
C ASP A 41 0.73 -19.88 -18.05
N GLY A 42 1.92 -19.31 -17.92
CA GLY A 42 2.96 -19.31 -18.94
C GLY A 42 2.93 -18.09 -19.87
N TRP A 43 2.19 -17.04 -19.53
CA TRP A 43 2.24 -15.80 -20.29
C TRP A 43 3.58 -15.08 -20.08
N TYR A 44 4.10 -14.55 -21.19
CA TYR A 44 5.31 -13.74 -21.20
C TYR A 44 5.07 -12.36 -20.59
N VAL A 45 6.11 -11.80 -19.98
CA VAL A 45 6.08 -10.46 -19.33
C VAL A 45 5.59 -9.41 -20.32
N GLU A 46 6.05 -9.46 -21.56
CA GLU A 46 5.71 -8.56 -22.65
C GLU A 46 4.22 -8.64 -23.01
N LYS A 47 3.67 -9.87 -23.02
CA LYS A 47 2.25 -10.12 -23.30
C LYS A 47 1.37 -9.64 -22.15
N ILE A 48 1.79 -9.87 -20.91
CA ILE A 48 1.09 -9.39 -19.72
C ILE A 48 1.12 -7.86 -19.68
N ALA A 49 2.29 -7.25 -19.92
CA ALA A 49 2.46 -5.80 -19.98
C ALA A 49 1.50 -5.16 -21.00
N ALA A 50 1.43 -5.71 -22.21
CA ALA A 50 0.48 -5.26 -23.23
C ALA A 50 -1.00 -5.47 -22.82
N HIS A 51 -1.32 -6.54 -22.09
CA HIS A 51 -2.69 -6.81 -21.64
C HIS A 51 -3.20 -5.79 -20.61
N PHE A 52 -2.32 -5.32 -19.72
CA PHE A 52 -2.65 -4.34 -18.67
C PHE A 52 -2.32 -2.89 -19.04
N ASP A 53 -1.77 -2.64 -20.23
CA ASP A 53 -1.20 -1.34 -20.63
C ASP A 53 -0.14 -0.82 -19.62
N TRP A 54 0.73 -1.73 -19.17
CA TRP A 54 1.81 -1.46 -18.21
C TRP A 54 3.18 -1.54 -18.87
N GLY A 55 4.18 -0.89 -18.27
CA GLY A 55 5.57 -1.15 -18.62
C GLY A 55 6.03 -2.53 -18.15
N GLU A 56 6.85 -3.22 -18.95
CA GLU A 56 7.41 -4.55 -18.61
C GLU A 56 8.14 -4.57 -17.26
N GLN A 57 8.80 -3.46 -16.90
CA GLN A 57 9.48 -3.32 -15.61
C GLN A 57 8.51 -3.39 -14.44
N THR A 58 7.30 -2.83 -14.58
CA THR A 58 6.26 -2.90 -13.55
C THR A 58 5.83 -4.35 -13.33
N VAL A 59 5.61 -5.09 -14.42
CA VAL A 59 5.29 -6.53 -14.35
C VAL A 59 6.42 -7.29 -13.64
N ARG A 60 7.68 -7.08 -14.03
CA ARG A 60 8.84 -7.71 -13.37
C ARG A 60 8.92 -7.38 -11.87
N LEU A 61 8.64 -6.14 -11.48
CA LEU A 61 8.62 -5.74 -10.08
C LEU A 61 7.53 -6.46 -9.28
N VAL A 62 6.33 -6.62 -9.85
CA VAL A 62 5.24 -7.38 -9.22
C VAL A 62 5.64 -8.84 -9.02
N LEU A 63 6.18 -9.48 -10.06
CA LEU A 63 6.60 -10.88 -9.97
C LEU A 63 7.74 -11.08 -8.95
N ASN A 64 8.75 -10.20 -8.95
CA ASN A 64 9.84 -10.23 -7.97
C ASN A 64 9.36 -9.99 -6.52
N LYS A 65 8.35 -9.12 -6.33
CA LYS A 65 7.76 -8.90 -5.01
C LYS A 65 7.03 -10.14 -4.52
N TRP A 66 6.26 -10.78 -5.40
CA TRP A 66 5.59 -12.04 -5.08
C TRP A 66 6.59 -13.13 -4.65
N GLU A 67 7.70 -13.31 -5.38
CA GLU A 67 8.71 -14.31 -4.99
C GLU A 67 9.33 -14.06 -3.61
N LYS A 68 9.39 -12.80 -3.17
CA LYS A 68 10.01 -12.42 -1.89
C LYS A 68 9.03 -12.39 -0.73
N GLU A 69 7.81 -11.89 -0.97
CA GLU A 69 6.87 -11.49 0.07
C GLU A 69 5.52 -12.22 -0.05
N GLY A 70 5.30 -13.01 -1.11
CA GLY A 70 4.05 -13.70 -1.36
C GLY A 70 2.87 -12.74 -1.48
N ILE A 71 1.74 -13.11 -0.87
CA ILE A 71 0.48 -12.35 -0.97
C ILE A 71 0.57 -10.96 -0.32
N GLU A 72 1.36 -10.83 0.75
CA GLU A 72 1.61 -9.55 1.43
C GLU A 72 2.26 -8.53 0.48
N GLY A 73 3.12 -8.99 -0.43
CA GLY A 73 3.79 -8.15 -1.42
C GLY A 73 2.88 -7.52 -2.48
N LEU A 74 1.61 -7.96 -2.55
CA LEU A 74 0.60 -7.35 -3.42
C LEU A 74 0.06 -6.04 -2.86
N HIS A 75 0.08 -5.89 -1.54
CA HIS A 75 -0.42 -4.72 -0.86
C HIS A 75 0.59 -3.57 -0.91
N GLU A 76 0.10 -2.33 -0.97
CA GLU A 76 0.98 -1.17 -0.83
C GLU A 76 1.30 -0.99 0.66
N LEU A 77 2.59 -0.94 0.98
CA LEU A 77 3.02 -0.55 2.31
C LEU A 77 2.50 0.86 2.63
N PRO A 78 2.11 1.13 3.88
CA PRO A 78 1.73 2.48 4.29
C PRO A 78 2.87 3.43 3.92
N GLY A 79 2.55 4.46 3.15
CA GLY A 79 3.55 5.38 2.62
C GLY A 79 4.39 5.98 3.75
N ARG A 80 5.67 6.24 3.48
CA ARG A 80 6.62 6.90 4.41
C ARG A 80 6.30 8.39 4.66
N GLY A 81 5.06 8.82 4.43
CA GLY A 81 4.64 10.21 4.55
C GLY A 81 5.08 10.81 5.89
N ARG A 82 5.21 12.13 5.93
CA ARG A 82 5.58 12.85 7.16
C ARG A 82 4.62 12.42 8.27
N LYS A 83 5.16 11.82 9.33
CA LYS A 83 4.37 11.48 10.52
C LYS A 83 3.64 12.73 11.02
N PRO A 84 2.37 12.62 11.45
CA PRO A 84 1.66 13.72 12.08
C PRO A 84 2.53 14.31 13.20
N LYS A 85 2.65 15.64 13.23
CA LYS A 85 3.36 16.34 14.31
C LYS A 85 2.54 16.45 15.58
N LEU A 86 1.22 16.31 15.46
CA LEU A 86 0.26 16.38 16.54
C LEU A 86 -0.27 14.97 16.78
N MET A 87 -0.15 14.51 18.01
CA MET A 87 -0.78 13.28 18.51
C MET A 87 -2.19 13.60 19.02
N GLU A 88 -3.01 12.57 19.23
CA GLU A 88 -4.37 12.74 19.79
C GLU A 88 -4.34 13.42 21.16
N ALA A 89 -3.33 13.12 21.98
CA ALA A 89 -3.10 13.77 23.28
C ALA A 89 -2.90 15.30 23.15
N ASP A 90 -2.15 15.74 22.13
CA ASP A 90 -1.91 17.17 21.86
C ASP A 90 -3.21 17.90 21.52
N ILE A 91 -4.11 17.22 20.79
CA ILE A 91 -5.42 17.75 20.40
C ILE A 91 -6.34 17.83 21.62
N GLU A 92 -6.40 16.77 22.44
CA GLU A 92 -7.19 16.74 23.67
C GLU A 92 -6.74 17.82 24.67
N TYR A 93 -5.42 18.03 24.82
CA TYR A 93 -4.85 19.08 25.65
C TYR A 93 -5.29 20.48 25.18
N LEU A 94 -5.21 20.74 23.87
CA LEU A 94 -5.65 22.00 23.27
C LEU A 94 -7.15 22.24 23.46
N GLU A 95 -7.99 21.21 23.25
CA GLU A 95 -9.43 21.32 23.48
C GLU A 95 -9.76 21.66 24.92
N LYS A 96 -9.08 21.04 25.89
CA LYS A 96 -9.26 21.32 27.30
C LYS A 96 -8.86 22.76 27.62
N CYS A 97 -7.71 23.20 27.13
CA CYS A 97 -7.22 24.57 27.30
C CYS A 97 -8.18 25.62 26.74
N LEU A 98 -8.82 25.34 25.59
CA LEU A 98 -9.80 26.23 24.97
C LEU A 98 -11.15 26.25 25.71
N LYS A 99 -11.53 25.15 26.36
CA LYS A 99 -12.78 25.07 27.14
C LYS A 99 -12.65 25.71 28.53
N GLU A 100 -11.50 25.59 29.18
CA GLU A 100 -11.29 26.05 30.56
C GLU A 100 -10.92 27.53 30.65
N GLU A 101 -10.26 28.09 29.63
CA GLU A 101 -9.79 29.47 29.68
C GLU A 101 -10.67 30.41 28.84
N ALA A 102 -11.20 31.46 29.47
CA ALA A 102 -12.05 32.47 28.81
C ALA A 102 -11.32 33.41 27.84
N ARG A 103 -10.09 33.06 27.40
CA ARG A 103 -9.28 33.86 26.48
C ARG A 103 -9.27 33.25 25.09
N THR A 104 -9.29 34.09 24.07
CA THR A 104 -9.09 33.66 22.68
C THR A 104 -7.61 33.46 22.42
N TYR A 105 -7.25 32.29 21.90
CA TYR A 105 -5.88 31.98 21.50
C TYR A 105 -5.65 32.20 20.02
N ASN A 106 -4.45 32.65 19.68
CA ASN A 106 -3.95 32.58 18.31
C ASN A 106 -3.10 31.31 18.08
N SER A 107 -2.84 30.99 16.82
CA SER A 107 -2.11 29.77 16.43
C SER A 107 -0.68 29.68 17.01
N LYS A 108 0.00 30.81 17.21
CA LYS A 108 1.35 30.84 17.81
C LYS A 108 1.31 30.54 19.31
N GLN A 109 0.32 31.09 20.02
CA GLN A 109 0.15 30.87 21.46
C GLN A 109 -0.21 29.42 21.77
N LEU A 110 -0.98 28.75 20.91
CA LEU A 110 -1.28 27.32 21.05
C LEU A 110 -0.03 26.46 20.82
N ALA A 111 0.79 26.82 19.81
CA ALA A 111 2.05 26.13 19.55
C ALA A 111 3.05 26.29 20.71
N GLU A 112 3.20 27.50 21.26
CA GLU A 112 4.05 27.75 22.45
C GLU A 112 3.57 27.03 23.71
N LYS A 113 2.27 26.72 23.81
CA LYS A 113 1.71 25.95 24.92
C LYS A 113 2.05 24.46 24.78
N LEU A 114 1.88 23.92 23.59
CA LEU A 114 2.26 22.56 23.25
C LEU A 114 3.78 22.31 23.39
N ASP A 115 4.62 23.29 23.04
CA ASP A 115 6.08 23.17 23.20
C ASP A 115 6.56 23.26 24.67
N LYS A 116 5.70 23.66 25.61
CA LYS A 116 6.01 23.79 27.05
C LYS A 116 5.50 22.62 27.90
N GLU A 117 4.79 21.69 27.30
CA GLU A 117 4.37 20.41 27.88
C GLU A 117 5.51 19.37 27.80
#